data_AF-A0A933GS15-F1
#
_entry.id   AF-A0A933GS15-F1
#
_cell.length_a   1.000
_cell.length_b   1.000
_cell.length_c   1.000
_cell.angle_alpha   90.00
_cell.angle_beta   90.00
_cell.angle_gamma   90.00
#
_symmetry.space_group_name_H-M   'P 1'
#
loop_
_entity.id
_entity.type
_entity.pdbx_description
1 polymer ?
#
loop_
_entity_poly.entity_id
_entity_poly.type
_entity_poly.pdbx_seq_one_letter_code
_entity_poly.pdbx_strand_id
1 'polypeptide(L)' 'MRYREVAAKLRRLGCVEIERRGGGSHRRWANPATKAATVLPDRGPKDLKTGTLRAVIRQLGIDWTAFERA' A
#
# COMPACT_ATOMS: atom_id res chain seq x y z
N MET A 1 -8.94 -8.31 -1.75
CA MET A 1 -7.86 -7.71 -2.55
C MET A 1 -6.54 -8.16 -1.97
N ARG A 2 -5.75 -8.82 -2.79
CA ARG A 2 -4.45 -9.39 -2.45
C ARG A 2 -3.39 -8.30 -2.41
N TYR A 3 -2.32 -8.54 -1.65
CA TYR A 3 -1.19 -7.60 -1.56
C TYR A 3 -0.67 -7.18 -2.95
N ARG A 4 -0.53 -8.13 -3.89
CA ARG A 4 -0.02 -7.86 -5.25
C ARG A 4 -0.89 -6.87 -6.03
N GLU A 5 -2.22 -6.94 -5.86
CA GLU A 5 -3.15 -6.03 -6.51
C GLU A 5 -3.05 -4.63 -5.92
N VAL A 6 -2.97 -4.54 -4.59
CA VAL A 6 -2.77 -3.26 -3.88
C VAL A 6 -1.45 -2.62 -4.29
N ALA A 7 -0.36 -3.40 -4.32
CA ALA A 7 0.96 -2.94 -4.73
C ALA A 7 0.96 -2.42 -6.18
N ALA A 8 0.26 -3.09 -7.10
CA ALA A 8 0.13 -2.62 -8.48
C ALA A 8 -0.61 -1.29 -8.57
N LYS A 9 -1.74 -1.14 -7.86
CA LYS A 9 -2.50 0.12 -7.78
C LYS A 9 -1.68 1.25 -7.16
N LEU A 10 -0.98 0.98 -6.07
CA LEU A 10 -0.10 1.95 -5.41
C LEU A 10 1.01 2.45 -6.34
N ARG A 11 1.64 1.56 -7.11
CA ARG A 11 2.65 1.94 -8.11
C ARG A 11 2.07 2.84 -9.20
N ARG A 12 0.86 2.56 -9.69
CA ARG A 12 0.15 3.41 -10.66
C ARG A 12 -0.18 4.80 -10.12
N LEU A 13 -0.42 4.89 -8.82
CA LEU A 13 -0.67 6.14 -8.11
C LEU A 13 0.62 6.89 -7.72
N GLY A 14 1.78 6.44 -8.22
CA GLY A 14 3.07 7.10 -7.96
C GLY A 14 3.67 6.78 -6.58
N CYS A 15 3.11 5.82 -5.84
CA CYS A 15 3.73 5.36 -4.60
C CYS A 15 4.87 4.39 -4.91
N VAL A 16 5.91 4.48 -4.09
CA VAL A 16 7.10 3.66 -4.19
C VAL A 16 7.20 2.72 -3.00
N GLU A 17 7.60 1.48 -3.28
CA GLU A 17 7.92 0.52 -2.24
C GLU A 17 9.35 0.80 -1.75
N ILE A 18 9.50 1.00 -0.44
CA ILE A 18 10.82 1.19 0.17
C ILE A 18 11.40 -0.18 0.45
N GLU A 19 12.55 -0.44 -0.17
CA GLU A 19 13.27 -1.70 -0.05
C GLU A 19 13.64 -2.00 1.40
N ARG A 20 13.41 -3.25 1.81
CA ARG A 20 13.64 -3.68 3.20
C ARG A 20 15.06 -4.14 3.40
N ARG A 21 15.61 -3.86 4.59
CA ARG A 21 16.87 -4.46 5.08
C ARG A 21 16.67 -5.75 5.90
N GLY A 22 15.51 -6.43 5.83
CA GLY A 22 15.28 -7.67 6.61
C GLY A 22 14.09 -8.53 6.13
N GLY A 23 13.95 -9.76 6.66
CA GLY A 23 13.13 -10.85 6.06
C GLY A 23 11.66 -11.04 6.48
N GLY A 24 11.05 -10.09 7.18
CA GLY A 24 9.62 -10.14 7.54
C GLY A 24 8.69 -9.79 6.37
N SER A 25 7.40 -10.08 6.54
CA SER A 25 6.40 -9.91 5.48
C SER A 25 5.77 -8.51 5.42
N HIS A 26 6.00 -7.64 6.39
CA HIS A 26 5.56 -6.25 6.30
C HIS A 26 6.37 -5.48 5.24
N ARG A 27 5.69 -4.76 4.34
CA ARG A 27 6.29 -3.98 3.25
C ARG A 27 6.04 -2.50 3.49
N ARG A 28 7.07 -1.66 3.33
CA ARG A 28 6.94 -0.22 3.55
C ARG A 28 6.67 0.48 2.23
N TRP A 29 5.70 1.37 2.22
CA TRP A 29 5.31 2.17 1.07
C TRP A 29 5.45 3.64 1.41
N ALA A 30 5.93 4.42 0.45
CA ALA A 30 5.98 5.87 0.54
C ALA A 30 5.26 6.49 -0.65
N ASN A 31 4.59 7.61 -0.39
CA ASN A 31 4.03 8.47 -1.40
C ASN A 31 4.90 9.74 -1.48
N PRO A 32 5.73 9.91 -2.53
CA PRO A 32 6.57 11.09 -2.70
C PRO A 32 5.75 12.40 -2.80
N ALA A 33 4.52 12.34 -3.32
CA ALA A 33 3.69 13.53 -3.52
C ALA A 33 3.19 14.11 -2.18
N THR A 34 2.84 13.24 -1.22
CA THR A 34 2.35 13.65 0.10
C THR A 34 3.42 13.58 1.19
N LYS A 35 4.62 13.10 0.85
CA LYS A 35 5.71 12.75 1.78
C LYS A 35 5.28 11.78 2.89
N ALA A 36 4.20 11.06 2.69
CA ALA A 36 3.66 10.13 3.66
C ALA A 36 4.22 8.72 3.45
N ALA A 37 4.30 7.94 4.52
CA ALA A 37 4.73 6.55 4.46
C ALA A 37 3.87 5.67 5.36
N THR A 38 3.67 4.42 4.94
CA THR A 38 2.89 3.43 5.67
C THR A 38 3.53 2.04 5.56
N VAL A 39 3.01 1.10 6.33
CA VAL A 39 3.41 -0.30 6.31
C VAL A 39 2.20 -1.13 5.92
N LEU A 40 2.33 -1.86 4.82
CA LEU A 40 1.34 -2.79 4.30
C LEU A 40 1.76 -4.22 4.68
N PRO A 41 0.98 -4.98 5.46
CA PRO A 41 1.28 -6.36 5.72
C PRO A 41 1.18 -7.20 4.43
N ASP A 42 2.21 -7.96 4.11
CA ASP A 42 2.09 -9.05 3.13
C ASP A 42 1.69 -10.32 3.89
N ARG A 43 0.46 -10.79 3.69
CA ARG A 43 -0.05 -12.05 4.27
C ARG A 43 -0.06 -13.17 3.23
N GLY A 44 0.75 -13.04 2.18
CA GLY A 44 0.87 -13.99 1.09
C GLY A 44 -0.43 -14.10 0.28
N PRO A 45 -1.04 -15.29 0.17
CA PRO A 45 -2.23 -15.49 -0.65
C PRO A 45 -3.52 -14.92 -0.04
N LYS A 46 -3.48 -14.50 1.24
CA LYS A 46 -4.67 -14.03 1.95
C LYS A 46 -5.03 -12.60 1.55
N ASP A 47 -6.32 -12.35 1.44
CA ASP A 47 -6.84 -11.00 1.23
C ASP A 47 -6.53 -10.08 2.39
N LEU A 48 -6.28 -8.82 2.04
CA LEU A 48 -6.19 -7.73 3.00
C LEU A 48 -7.59 -7.31 3.43
N LYS A 49 -7.77 -7.11 4.74
CA LYS A 49 -9.02 -6.60 5.28
C LYS A 49 -9.25 -5.19 4.73
N THR A 50 -10.45 -4.90 4.24
CA THR A 50 -10.80 -3.59 3.67
C THR A 50 -10.52 -2.44 4.64
N GLY A 51 -10.74 -2.64 5.94
CA GLY A 51 -10.39 -1.64 6.96
C GLY A 51 -8.89 -1.33 7.02
N THR A 52 -8.04 -2.35 6.87
CA THR A 52 -6.57 -2.17 6.79
C THR A 52 -6.20 -1.40 5.52
N LEU A 53 -6.80 -1.73 4.38
CA LEU A 53 -6.56 -1.01 3.13
C LEU A 53 -6.94 0.45 3.25
N ARG A 54 -8.15 0.76 3.71
CA ARG A 54 -8.61 2.15 3.89
C ARG A 54 -7.67 2.94 4.81
N ALA A 55 -7.19 2.33 5.90
CA ALA A 55 -6.23 2.97 6.79
C ALA A 55 -4.90 3.28 6.10
N VAL A 56 -4.34 2.31 5.36
CA VAL A 56 -3.08 2.46 4.60
C VAL A 56 -3.20 3.52 3.52
N ILE A 57 -4.26 3.48 2.72
CA ILE A 57 -4.52 4.45 1.64
C ILE A 57 -4.70 5.86 2.20
N ARG A 58 -5.46 6.00 3.29
CA ARG A 58 -5.60 7.28 4.00
C ARG A 58 -4.26 7.79 4.55
N GLN A 59 -3.44 6.91 5.13
CA GLN A 59 -2.12 7.27 5.63
C GLN A 59 -1.18 7.74 4.52
N LEU A 60 -1.31 7.19 3.30
CA LEU A 60 -0.56 7.65 2.13
C LEU A 60 -1.09 8.98 1.56
N GLY A 61 -2.16 9.54 2.12
CA GLY A 61 -2.81 10.75 1.63
C GLY A 61 -3.46 10.56 0.25
N ILE A 62 -3.92 9.33 -0.05
CA ILE A 62 -4.57 8.99 -1.31
C ILE A 62 -6.08 8.95 -1.06
N ASP A 63 -6.86 9.47 -2.00
CA ASP A 63 -8.31 9.31 -1.97
C ASP A 63 -8.73 7.86 -2.25
N TRP A 64 -9.71 7.36 -1.51
CA TRP A 64 -10.16 5.98 -1.65
C TRP A 64 -10.73 5.68 -3.04
N THR A 65 -11.44 6.64 -3.64
CA THR A 65 -12.02 6.50 -4.98
C THR A 65 -10.93 6.47 -6.04
N ALA A 66 -9.90 7.32 -5.89
CA ALA A 66 -8.72 7.28 -6.77
C ALA A 66 -8.02 5.92 -6.71
N PHE A 67 -7.93 5.32 -5.51
CA PHE A 67 -7.38 3.97 -5.33
C PHE A 67 -8.22 2.86 -5.96
N GLU A 68 -9.54 2.94 -5.86
CA GLU A 68 -10.43 1.95 -6.49
C GLU A 68 -10.34 1.99 -8.02
N ARG A 69 -10.13 3.17 -8.61
CA ARG A 69 -10.03 3.39 -10.07
C ARG A 69 -8.67 3.09 -10.69
N ALA A 70 -7.59 3.05 -9.89
CA ALA A 70 -6.24 2.70 -10.33
C ALA A 70 -6.11 1.22 -10.74
#